data_AF-G0LXR1-F1
#
_entry.id   AF-G0LXR1-F1
#
_cell.length_a   1.000
_cell.length_b   1.000
_cell.length_c   1.000
_cell.angle_alpha   90.00
_cell.angle_beta   90.00
_cell.angle_gamma   90.00
#
_symmetry.space_group_name_H-M   'P 1'
#
loop_
_entity.id
_entity.type
_entity.pdbx_description
1 polymer ?
#
loop_
_entity_poly.entity_id
_entity_poly.type
_entity_poly.pdbx_seq_one_letter_code
_entity_poly.pdbx_strand_id
1 'polypeptide(L)'
;YPDETKGLHPWDGETDPNYDPKGPNFKGTTDNVENFDESAKYSWVKSPRWRGNAVEVGPLSRYVLAYAQGVEYVQEQVNSSLAKFNQMAGTNLDAKTALNSTIGRTLARALESEYCSDMMVDDWNELISNIKNGDSSTANMEKWDPSTWPDEAKGVGIVAAPRGALGHWIVIRDGKIKNYQCVVPSTWNGSPRDYAGNIGAFEASLMNTPVERPEEPVEILRTLHSFDPCLA
;
A
#
# COMPACT_ATOMS: atom_id res chain seq x y z
N TYR A 1 7.26 -20.21 6.02
CA TYR A 1 6.78 -21.28 5.12
C TYR A 1 7.84 -22.37 5.07
N PRO A 2 7.48 -23.64 4.81
CA PRO A 2 8.43 -24.76 4.76
C PRO A 2 9.60 -24.55 3.79
N ASP A 3 9.39 -23.75 2.74
CA ASP A 3 10.40 -23.32 1.80
C ASP A 3 10.46 -21.79 1.78
N GLU A 4 11.45 -21.20 2.46
CA GLU A 4 11.62 -19.75 2.58
C GLU A 4 12.15 -19.09 1.30
N THR A 5 12.52 -19.89 0.29
CA THR A 5 12.99 -19.37 -1.00
C THR A 5 11.84 -19.04 -1.97
N LYS A 6 10.60 -19.39 -1.61
CA LYS A 6 9.41 -19.20 -2.45
C LYS A 6 8.42 -18.21 -1.84
N GLY A 7 7.87 -17.36 -2.70
CA GLY A 7 6.70 -16.55 -2.38
C GLY A 7 5.40 -17.35 -2.57
N LEU A 8 4.46 -17.23 -1.63
CA LEU A 8 3.13 -17.82 -1.74
C LEU A 8 2.12 -16.78 -2.21
N HIS A 9 1.26 -17.16 -3.16
CA HIS A 9 0.08 -16.36 -3.49
C HIS A 9 -0.89 -16.37 -2.30
N PRO A 10 -1.62 -15.28 -1.97
CA PRO A 10 -2.40 -15.22 -0.73
C PRO A 10 -3.50 -16.28 -0.55
N TRP A 11 -4.05 -16.87 -1.62
CA TRP A 11 -4.95 -18.04 -1.45
C TRP A 11 -4.26 -19.24 -0.80
N ASP A 12 -2.97 -19.40 -1.06
CA ASP A 12 -2.11 -20.46 -0.51
C ASP A 12 -1.24 -19.93 0.64
N GLY A 13 -1.44 -18.68 1.05
CA GLY A 13 -0.63 -18.03 2.07
C GLY A 13 -0.88 -18.63 3.45
N GLU A 14 0.18 -18.72 4.23
CA GLU A 14 0.17 -19.18 5.63
C GLU A 14 0.61 -18.03 6.55
N THR A 15 0.20 -18.06 7.81
CA THR A 15 0.70 -17.11 8.82
C THR A 15 1.00 -17.89 10.09
N ASP A 16 2.23 -18.37 10.19
CA ASP A 16 2.76 -19.08 11.34
C ASP A 16 3.91 -18.25 11.93
N PRO A 17 3.74 -17.64 13.12
CA PRO A 17 4.71 -16.71 13.66
C PRO A 17 6.00 -17.41 14.09
N ASN A 18 7.14 -16.87 13.68
CA ASN A 18 8.46 -17.33 14.11
C ASN A 18 9.33 -16.12 14.50
N TYR A 19 9.42 -15.85 15.81
CA TYR A 19 10.23 -14.78 16.35
C TYR A 19 11.63 -15.29 16.72
N ASP A 20 12.56 -15.16 15.78
CA ASP A 20 13.97 -15.48 15.99
C ASP A 20 14.88 -14.42 15.33
N PRO A 21 15.13 -13.30 16.03
CA PRO A 21 15.91 -12.19 15.47
C PRO A 21 17.43 -12.39 15.61
N LYS A 22 17.89 -13.50 16.20
CA LYS A 22 19.29 -13.72 16.61
C LYS A 22 20.21 -14.12 15.45
N GLY A 23 20.32 -13.23 14.47
CA GLY A 23 21.36 -13.32 13.44
C GLY A 23 22.79 -13.13 14.00
N PRO A 24 23.83 -13.43 13.21
CA PRO A 24 25.23 -13.32 13.63
C PRO A 24 25.65 -11.93 14.13
N ASN A 25 24.99 -10.87 13.68
CA ASN A 25 25.29 -9.47 14.03
C ASN A 25 24.27 -8.85 15.00
N PHE A 26 23.33 -9.64 15.54
CA PHE A 26 22.30 -9.16 16.45
C PHE A 26 22.92 -8.60 17.74
N LYS A 27 22.43 -7.44 18.20
CA LYS A 27 22.91 -6.78 19.43
C LYS A 27 21.79 -6.59 20.44
N GLY A 28 22.06 -6.96 21.70
CA GLY A 28 21.11 -6.95 22.80
C GLY A 28 20.51 -8.33 23.06
N THR A 29 19.29 -8.36 23.58
CA THR A 29 18.51 -9.58 23.87
C THR A 29 17.17 -9.56 23.13
N THR A 30 16.46 -10.69 23.08
CA THR A 30 15.14 -10.78 22.42
C THR A 30 14.06 -9.92 23.07
N ASP A 31 14.24 -9.55 24.33
CA ASP A 31 13.36 -8.67 25.09
C ASP A 31 13.91 -7.23 25.23
N ASN A 32 15.14 -6.98 24.79
CA ASN A 32 15.77 -5.67 24.78
C ASN A 32 16.73 -5.55 23.59
N VAL A 33 16.17 -5.29 22.41
CA VAL A 33 16.93 -5.19 21.16
C VAL A 33 17.65 -3.84 21.11
N GLU A 34 18.99 -3.87 21.00
CA GLU A 34 19.81 -2.67 20.78
C GLU A 34 20.00 -2.39 19.29
N ASN A 35 20.20 -3.44 18.48
CA ASN A 35 20.23 -3.36 17.03
C ASN A 35 19.80 -4.69 16.40
N PHE A 36 18.92 -4.61 15.40
CA PHE A 36 18.52 -5.77 14.61
C PHE A 36 19.65 -6.22 13.67
N ASP A 37 19.63 -7.48 13.26
CA ASP A 37 20.48 -8.01 12.20
C ASP A 37 19.64 -8.19 10.93
N GLU A 38 19.74 -7.26 9.99
CA GLU A 38 19.01 -7.29 8.72
C GLU A 38 19.52 -8.34 7.72
N SER A 39 20.58 -9.08 8.07
CA SER A 39 20.98 -10.30 7.36
C SER A 39 20.15 -11.53 7.76
N ALA A 40 19.40 -11.43 8.85
CA ALA A 40 18.48 -12.45 9.36
C ALA A 40 17.02 -11.96 9.30
N LYS A 41 16.11 -12.55 10.09
CA LYS A 41 14.71 -12.13 10.18
C LYS A 41 14.60 -10.91 11.09
N TYR A 42 14.08 -9.78 10.59
CA TYR A 42 14.08 -8.51 11.33
C TYR A 42 12.74 -7.76 11.36
N SER A 43 11.65 -8.37 10.86
CA SER A 43 10.34 -7.71 10.81
C SER A 43 9.18 -8.69 10.92
N TRP A 44 8.07 -8.23 11.50
CA TRP A 44 6.77 -8.91 11.47
C TRP A 44 6.01 -8.70 10.15
N VAL A 45 6.42 -7.71 9.36
CA VAL A 45 5.83 -7.42 8.05
C VAL A 45 6.33 -8.47 7.04
N LYS A 46 5.42 -9.11 6.31
CA LYS A 46 5.77 -10.03 5.21
C LYS A 46 6.33 -9.26 4.01
N SER A 47 6.98 -9.96 3.06
CA SER A 47 7.60 -9.36 1.87
C SER A 47 6.80 -9.59 0.57
N PRO A 48 5.69 -8.86 0.30
CA PRO A 48 4.94 -9.03 -0.93
C PRO A 48 5.74 -8.49 -2.14
N ARG A 49 5.63 -9.18 -3.27
CA ARG A 49 6.29 -8.84 -4.53
C ARG A 49 5.33 -9.01 -5.68
N TRP A 50 5.38 -8.12 -6.67
CA TRP A 50 4.60 -8.29 -7.90
C TRP A 50 5.49 -8.87 -9.00
N ARG A 51 5.24 -10.13 -9.36
CA ARG A 51 6.09 -10.88 -10.31
C ARG A 51 7.58 -10.85 -9.94
N GLY A 52 7.89 -10.95 -8.65
CA GLY A 52 9.25 -10.89 -8.12
C GLY A 52 9.81 -9.47 -7.92
N ASN A 53 9.10 -8.42 -8.32
CA ASN A 53 9.55 -7.05 -8.17
C ASN A 53 9.05 -6.44 -6.85
N ALA A 54 9.93 -5.74 -6.13
CA ALA A 54 9.53 -4.81 -5.09
C ALA A 54 8.88 -3.58 -5.75
N VAL A 55 7.74 -3.16 -5.22
CA VAL A 55 6.94 -2.06 -5.78
C VAL A 55 6.48 -1.13 -4.67
N GLU A 56 6.32 0.15 -5.01
CA GLU A 56 5.68 1.14 -4.16
C GLU A 56 4.18 1.20 -4.46
N VAL A 57 3.36 1.32 -3.40
CA VAL A 57 1.91 1.57 -3.49
C VAL A 57 1.53 2.84 -2.73
N GLY A 58 0.41 3.45 -3.11
CA GLY A 58 -0.12 4.64 -2.43
C GLY A 58 -0.73 5.64 -3.41
N PRO A 59 -1.13 6.83 -2.92
CA PRO A 59 -1.64 7.90 -3.77
C PRO A 59 -0.66 8.26 -4.88
N LEU A 60 0.65 8.33 -4.59
CA LEU A 60 1.67 8.57 -5.60
C LEU A 60 1.64 7.54 -6.72
N SER A 61 1.64 6.25 -6.40
CA SER A 61 1.59 5.18 -7.40
C SER A 61 0.34 5.27 -8.27
N ARG A 62 -0.83 5.58 -7.67
CA ARG A 62 -2.08 5.78 -8.41
C ARG A 62 -2.02 6.99 -9.32
N TYR A 63 -1.48 8.11 -8.85
CA TYR A 63 -1.32 9.33 -9.66
C TYR A 63 -0.35 9.12 -10.81
N VAL A 64 0.77 8.42 -10.60
CA VAL A 64 1.70 8.07 -11.68
C VAL A 64 1.03 7.16 -12.72
N LEU A 65 0.27 6.14 -12.27
CA LEU A 65 -0.47 5.26 -13.17
C LEU A 65 -1.55 6.01 -13.96
N ALA A 66 -2.38 6.81 -13.30
CA ALA A 66 -3.46 7.58 -13.92
C ALA A 66 -2.92 8.62 -14.92
N TYR A 67 -1.82 9.31 -14.56
CA TYR A 67 -1.16 10.24 -15.47
C TYR A 67 -0.62 9.54 -16.72
N ALA A 68 0.02 8.38 -16.55
CA ALA A 68 0.52 7.57 -17.66
C ALA A 68 -0.59 6.97 -18.54
N GLN A 69 -1.78 6.72 -17.96
CA GLN A 69 -2.97 6.24 -18.67
C GLN A 69 -3.76 7.35 -19.37
N GLY A 70 -3.40 8.62 -19.17
CA GLY A 70 -4.10 9.74 -19.81
C GLY A 70 -5.40 10.14 -19.13
N VAL A 71 -5.54 9.91 -17.82
CA VAL A 71 -6.71 10.38 -17.07
C VAL A 71 -6.66 11.92 -16.98
N GLU A 72 -7.49 12.59 -17.79
CA GLU A 72 -7.46 14.04 -17.98
C GLU A 72 -7.55 14.83 -16.66
N TYR A 73 -8.48 14.47 -15.78
CA TYR A 73 -8.64 15.11 -14.47
C TYR A 73 -7.35 15.07 -13.64
N VAL A 74 -6.67 13.91 -13.61
CA VAL A 74 -5.40 13.75 -12.89
C VAL A 74 -4.27 14.50 -13.57
N GLN A 75 -4.21 14.50 -14.91
CA GLN A 75 -3.20 15.26 -15.65
C GLN A 75 -3.34 16.76 -15.41
N GLU A 76 -4.57 17.29 -15.38
CA GLU A 76 -4.88 18.69 -15.08
C GLU A 76 -4.44 19.06 -13.65
N GLN A 77 -4.82 18.25 -12.64
CA GLN A 77 -4.41 18.45 -11.25
C GLN A 77 -2.88 18.48 -11.09
N VAL A 78 -2.17 17.51 -11.69
CA VAL A 78 -0.71 17.40 -11.62
C VAL A 78 -0.05 18.59 -12.33
N ASN A 79 -0.44 18.87 -13.57
CA ASN A 79 0.19 19.91 -14.39
C ASN A 79 -0.03 21.30 -13.78
N SER A 80 -1.23 21.60 -13.31
CA SER A 80 -1.55 22.89 -12.69
C SER A 80 -0.84 23.08 -11.34
N SER A 81 -0.77 22.03 -10.51
CA SER A 81 -0.04 22.06 -9.23
C SER A 81 1.46 22.22 -9.45
N LEU A 82 2.02 21.52 -10.43
CA LEU A 82 3.44 21.63 -10.79
C LEU A 82 3.77 23.02 -11.35
N ALA A 83 2.92 23.61 -12.19
CA ALA A 83 3.12 24.95 -12.71
C ALA A 83 3.18 25.99 -11.58
N LYS A 84 2.26 25.91 -10.60
CA LYS A 84 2.27 26.77 -9.41
C LYS A 84 3.52 26.55 -8.57
N PHE A 85 3.91 25.30 -8.34
CA PHE A 85 5.13 24.96 -7.60
C PHE A 85 6.38 25.53 -8.29
N ASN A 86 6.53 25.31 -9.58
CA ASN A 86 7.66 25.81 -10.37
C ASN A 86 7.76 27.34 -10.29
N GLN A 87 6.62 28.03 -10.43
CA GLN A 87 6.56 29.49 -10.30
C GLN A 87 7.00 29.97 -8.91
N MET A 88 6.49 29.35 -7.84
CA MET A 88 6.78 29.77 -6.46
C MET A 88 8.20 29.44 -6.01
N ALA A 89 8.70 28.27 -6.41
CA ALA A 89 10.03 27.79 -6.03
C ALA A 89 11.15 28.30 -6.95
N GLY A 90 10.82 28.97 -8.06
CA GLY A 90 11.81 29.37 -9.07
C GLY A 90 12.47 28.17 -9.74
N THR A 91 11.71 27.09 -9.97
CA THR A 91 12.19 25.84 -10.56
C THR A 91 11.54 25.58 -11.93
N ASN A 92 12.04 24.59 -12.66
CA ASN A 92 11.50 24.15 -13.94
C ASN A 92 11.48 22.63 -14.03
N LEU A 93 10.84 21.99 -13.05
CA LEU A 93 10.74 20.53 -12.98
C LEU A 93 9.66 20.00 -13.92
N ASP A 94 9.89 18.81 -14.48
CA ASP A 94 8.87 18.04 -15.16
C ASP A 94 8.08 17.15 -14.17
N ALA A 95 6.93 16.62 -14.61
CA ALA A 95 6.06 15.79 -13.78
C ALA A 95 6.77 14.53 -13.26
N LYS A 96 7.62 13.91 -14.10
CA LYS A 96 8.36 12.71 -13.71
C LYS A 96 9.30 12.98 -12.54
N THR A 97 10.03 14.09 -12.58
CA THR A 97 10.99 14.48 -11.54
C THR A 97 10.28 14.96 -10.28
N ALA A 98 9.24 15.78 -10.43
CA ALA A 98 8.51 16.32 -9.30
C ALA A 98 7.75 15.25 -8.50
N LEU A 99 7.05 14.34 -9.19
CA LEU A 99 6.22 13.31 -8.55
C LEU A 99 7.04 12.24 -7.82
N ASN A 100 8.17 11.81 -8.39
CA ASN A 100 9.00 10.73 -7.81
C ASN A 100 9.90 11.24 -6.66
N SER A 101 9.28 11.83 -5.64
CA SER A 101 9.96 12.40 -4.46
C SER A 101 9.08 12.34 -3.21
N THR A 102 9.67 12.54 -2.03
CA THR A 102 8.93 12.72 -0.75
C THR A 102 7.90 13.86 -0.82
N ILE A 103 8.21 14.94 -1.55
CA ILE A 103 7.28 16.05 -1.79
C ILE A 103 6.15 15.59 -2.71
N GLY A 104 6.48 14.93 -3.83
CA GLY A 104 5.52 14.41 -4.79
C GLY A 104 4.55 13.40 -4.17
N ARG A 105 5.02 12.55 -3.26
CA ARG A 105 4.16 11.63 -2.49
C ARG A 105 3.18 12.35 -1.59
N THR A 106 3.62 13.45 -0.97
CA THR A 106 2.76 14.30 -0.14
C THR A 106 1.73 15.03 -0.99
N LEU A 107 2.14 15.60 -2.13
CA LEU A 107 1.26 16.27 -3.09
C LEU A 107 0.19 15.31 -3.62
N ALA A 108 0.58 14.12 -4.09
CA ALA A 108 -0.35 13.14 -4.65
C ALA A 108 -1.47 12.77 -3.67
N ARG A 109 -1.17 12.68 -2.36
CA ARG A 109 -2.19 12.45 -1.33
C ARG A 109 -3.20 13.61 -1.24
N ALA A 110 -2.73 14.85 -1.32
CA ALA A 110 -3.61 16.01 -1.29
C ALA A 110 -4.50 16.08 -2.54
N LEU A 111 -3.92 15.85 -3.71
CA LEU A 111 -4.68 15.81 -4.98
C LEU A 111 -5.72 14.68 -4.97
N GLU A 112 -5.36 13.50 -4.46
CA GLU A 112 -6.30 12.37 -4.38
C GLU A 112 -7.46 12.67 -3.43
N SER A 113 -7.21 13.42 -2.36
CA SER A 113 -8.27 13.88 -1.46
C SER A 113 -9.27 14.81 -2.16
N GLU A 114 -8.79 15.73 -3.00
CA GLU A 114 -9.64 16.59 -3.84
C GLU A 114 -10.44 15.73 -4.83
N TYR A 115 -9.75 14.83 -5.55
CA TYR A 115 -10.39 13.98 -6.55
C TYR A 115 -11.49 13.09 -5.95
N CYS A 116 -11.22 12.42 -4.82
CA CYS A 116 -12.21 11.61 -4.13
C CYS A 116 -13.39 12.44 -3.61
N SER A 117 -13.18 13.71 -3.25
CA SER A 117 -14.26 14.59 -2.81
C SER A 117 -15.19 14.93 -3.98
N ASP A 118 -14.64 15.20 -5.15
CA ASP A 118 -15.43 15.45 -6.37
C ASP A 118 -16.18 14.19 -6.81
N MET A 119 -15.52 13.02 -6.86
CA MET A 119 -16.18 11.75 -7.19
C MET A 119 -17.31 11.40 -6.22
N MET A 120 -17.15 11.71 -4.93
CA MET A 120 -18.21 11.46 -3.94
C MET A 120 -19.47 12.31 -4.21
N VAL A 121 -19.33 13.50 -4.80
CA VAL A 121 -20.47 14.32 -5.23
C VAL A 121 -21.17 13.67 -6.43
N ASP A 122 -20.42 13.10 -7.37
CA ASP A 122 -20.97 12.34 -8.49
C ASP A 122 -21.75 11.11 -8.00
N ASP A 123 -21.17 10.32 -7.09
CA ASP A 123 -21.81 9.16 -6.47
C ASP A 123 -23.11 9.55 -5.74
N TRP A 124 -23.12 10.70 -5.05
CA TRP A 124 -24.31 11.20 -4.39
C TRP A 124 -25.41 11.55 -5.39
N ASN A 125 -25.06 12.20 -6.50
CA ASN A 125 -26.02 12.50 -7.56
C ASN A 125 -26.58 11.23 -8.20
N GLU A 126 -25.74 10.22 -8.44
CA GLU A 126 -26.16 8.92 -8.96
C GLU A 126 -27.12 8.21 -7.99
N LEU A 127 -26.79 8.19 -6.70
CA LEU A 127 -27.65 7.65 -5.65
C LEU A 127 -29.04 8.32 -5.66
N ILE A 128 -29.09 9.65 -5.69
CA ILE A 128 -30.36 10.39 -5.73
C ILE A 128 -31.12 10.13 -7.03
N SER A 129 -30.41 9.99 -8.16
CA SER A 129 -31.01 9.65 -9.45
C SER A 129 -31.68 8.27 -9.40
N ASN A 130 -31.00 7.25 -8.86
CA ASN A 130 -31.55 5.90 -8.70
C ASN A 130 -32.84 5.93 -7.87
N ILE A 131 -32.81 6.63 -6.74
CA ILE A 131 -33.98 6.78 -5.86
C ILE A 131 -35.14 7.48 -6.59
N LYS A 132 -34.87 8.57 -7.34
CA LYS A 132 -35.90 9.29 -8.12
C LYS A 132 -36.52 8.43 -9.21
N ASN A 133 -35.74 7.52 -9.79
CA ASN A 133 -36.18 6.58 -10.83
C ASN A 133 -36.83 5.32 -10.26
N GLY A 134 -37.04 5.26 -8.94
CA GLY A 134 -37.77 4.19 -8.27
C GLY A 134 -36.93 3.03 -7.77
N ASP A 135 -35.59 3.09 -7.89
CA ASP A 135 -34.69 2.10 -7.31
C ASP A 135 -34.24 2.53 -5.91
N SER A 136 -34.76 1.84 -4.90
CA SER A 136 -34.37 1.98 -3.50
C SER A 136 -33.82 0.68 -2.91
N SER A 137 -33.41 -0.26 -3.78
CA SER A 137 -32.82 -1.52 -3.36
C SER A 137 -31.45 -1.31 -2.69
N THR A 138 -31.18 -2.05 -1.61
CA THR A 138 -29.94 -1.88 -0.81
C THR A 138 -29.27 -3.18 -0.38
N ALA A 139 -29.94 -4.32 -0.57
CA ALA A 139 -29.42 -5.63 -0.17
C ALA A 139 -29.88 -6.71 -1.15
N ASN A 140 -28.94 -7.56 -1.57
CA ASN A 140 -29.24 -8.85 -2.21
C ASN A 140 -29.10 -9.96 -1.16
N MET A 141 -30.22 -10.64 -0.86
CA MET A 141 -30.30 -11.69 0.16
C MET A 141 -30.32 -13.12 -0.43
N GLU A 142 -30.20 -13.29 -1.75
CA GLU A 142 -30.28 -14.58 -2.44
C GLU A 142 -29.25 -15.60 -1.93
N LYS A 143 -28.10 -15.11 -1.46
CA LYS A 143 -27.02 -15.93 -0.89
C LYS A 143 -26.69 -15.56 0.56
N TRP A 144 -27.69 -15.13 1.32
CA TRP A 144 -27.48 -14.81 2.74
C TRP A 144 -27.25 -16.05 3.59
N ASP A 145 -28.06 -17.11 3.39
CA ASP A 145 -27.98 -18.35 4.15
C ASP A 145 -26.83 -19.24 3.63
N PRO A 146 -25.90 -19.72 4.48
CA PRO A 146 -24.80 -20.59 4.05
C PRO A 146 -25.24 -21.89 3.35
N SER A 147 -26.48 -22.35 3.55
CA SER A 147 -27.04 -23.50 2.85
C SER A 147 -27.21 -23.27 1.34
N THR A 148 -27.18 -22.02 0.86
CA THR A 148 -27.23 -21.68 -0.57
C THR A 148 -25.85 -21.53 -1.19
N TRP A 149 -24.77 -21.68 -0.41
CA TRP A 149 -23.40 -21.52 -0.88
C TRP A 149 -22.89 -22.84 -1.47
N PRO A 150 -21.92 -22.80 -2.39
CA PRO A 150 -21.18 -24.00 -2.76
C PRO A 150 -20.35 -24.53 -1.57
N ASP A 151 -20.12 -25.85 -1.54
CA ASP A 151 -19.31 -26.50 -0.49
C ASP A 151 -17.87 -25.97 -0.42
N GLU A 152 -17.30 -25.54 -1.55
CA GLU A 152 -15.99 -24.89 -1.62
C GLU A 152 -16.01 -23.68 -2.58
N ALA A 153 -15.44 -22.56 -2.13
CA ALA A 153 -15.29 -21.35 -2.93
C ALA A 153 -14.02 -20.58 -2.59
N LYS A 154 -13.50 -19.80 -3.54
CA LYS A 154 -12.45 -18.82 -3.32
C LYS A 154 -12.88 -17.45 -3.81
N GLY A 155 -12.52 -16.41 -3.07
CA GLY A 155 -12.83 -15.02 -3.39
C GLY A 155 -11.61 -14.12 -3.22
N VAL A 156 -11.64 -12.98 -3.90
CA VAL A 156 -10.70 -11.88 -3.69
C VAL A 156 -11.47 -10.57 -3.71
N GLY A 157 -11.23 -9.71 -2.72
CA GLY A 157 -11.71 -8.34 -2.67
C GLY A 157 -10.51 -7.39 -2.71
N ILE A 158 -10.56 -6.40 -3.59
CA ILE A 158 -9.50 -5.40 -3.74
C ILE A 158 -10.05 -4.00 -3.48
N VAL A 159 -9.25 -3.16 -2.84
CA VAL A 159 -9.61 -1.77 -2.53
C VAL A 159 -8.41 -0.87 -2.81
N ALA A 160 -8.65 0.28 -3.43
CA ALA A 160 -7.72 1.39 -3.43
C ALA A 160 -7.76 2.09 -2.06
N ALA A 161 -7.20 1.44 -1.04
CA ALA A 161 -7.15 1.99 0.31
C ALA A 161 -6.33 3.30 0.31
N PRO A 162 -6.51 4.18 1.32
CA PRO A 162 -5.80 5.46 1.37
C PRO A 162 -4.29 5.34 1.20
N ARG A 163 -3.70 4.27 1.75
CA ARG A 163 -2.24 4.01 1.72
C ARG A 163 -1.77 3.22 0.50
N GLY A 164 -2.66 2.73 -0.36
CA GLY A 164 -2.29 1.98 -1.56
C GLY A 164 -3.18 0.78 -1.86
N ALA A 165 -2.61 -0.25 -2.50
CA ALA A 165 -3.34 -1.45 -2.90
C ALA A 165 -3.60 -2.39 -1.70
N LEU A 166 -4.87 -2.61 -1.38
CA LEU A 166 -5.33 -3.59 -0.39
C LEU A 166 -5.97 -4.77 -1.11
N GLY A 167 -5.63 -5.99 -0.71
CA GLY A 167 -6.32 -7.19 -1.14
C GLY A 167 -6.60 -8.14 0.02
N HIS A 168 -7.80 -8.68 0.04
CA HIS A 168 -8.23 -9.75 0.94
C HIS A 168 -8.55 -10.99 0.10
N TRP A 169 -7.92 -12.11 0.43
CA TRP A 169 -8.14 -13.40 -0.23
C TRP A 169 -8.76 -14.37 0.75
N ILE A 170 -9.92 -14.92 0.39
CA ILE A 170 -10.68 -15.86 1.20
C ILE A 170 -10.83 -17.19 0.49
N VAL A 171 -10.69 -18.28 1.25
CA VAL A 171 -11.11 -19.63 0.85
C VAL A 171 -12.18 -20.07 1.84
N ILE A 172 -13.36 -20.43 1.34
CA ILE A 172 -14.49 -20.94 2.11
C ILE A 172 -14.61 -22.43 1.84
N ARG A 173 -14.84 -23.22 2.89
CA ARG A 173 -15.19 -24.64 2.80
C ARG A 173 -16.23 -24.99 3.86
N ASP A 174 -17.25 -25.74 3.48
CA ASP A 174 -18.34 -26.20 4.35
C ASP A 174 -18.97 -25.06 5.17
N GLY A 175 -19.22 -23.92 4.50
CA GLY A 175 -19.79 -22.72 5.11
C GLY A 175 -18.86 -21.96 6.07
N LYS A 176 -17.57 -22.32 6.16
CA LYS A 176 -16.59 -21.71 7.07
C LYS A 176 -15.39 -21.14 6.33
N ILE A 177 -14.71 -20.17 6.94
CA ILE A 177 -13.44 -19.65 6.45
C ILE A 177 -12.36 -20.73 6.65
N LYS A 178 -11.83 -21.27 5.56
CA LYS A 178 -10.71 -22.22 5.53
C LYS A 178 -9.36 -21.50 5.52
N ASN A 179 -9.22 -20.43 4.75
CA ASN A 179 -8.05 -19.55 4.75
C ASN A 179 -8.50 -18.10 4.53
N TYR A 180 -7.81 -17.17 5.18
CA TYR A 180 -8.01 -15.73 4.99
C TYR A 180 -6.65 -15.05 5.08
N GLN A 181 -6.23 -14.40 3.99
CA GLN A 181 -4.96 -13.69 3.93
C GLN A 181 -5.18 -12.27 3.44
N CYS A 182 -4.54 -11.32 4.10
CA CYS A 182 -4.53 -9.91 3.72
C CYS A 182 -3.14 -9.56 3.19
N VAL A 183 -3.09 -8.83 2.08
CA VAL A 183 -1.89 -8.08 1.68
C VAL A 183 -2.28 -6.61 1.66
N VAL A 184 -1.76 -5.88 2.64
CA VAL A 184 -2.19 -4.53 3.01
C VAL A 184 -1.18 -3.52 2.45
N PRO A 185 -1.56 -2.24 2.19
CA PRO A 185 -0.64 -1.30 1.53
C PRO A 185 0.70 -1.11 2.26
N SER A 186 0.68 -0.96 3.58
CA SER A 186 1.90 -0.82 4.36
C SER A 186 2.72 -2.12 4.43
N THR A 187 2.12 -3.29 4.14
CA THR A 187 2.88 -4.53 3.94
C THR A 187 3.75 -4.44 2.69
N TRP A 188 3.28 -3.81 1.61
CA TRP A 188 4.09 -3.55 0.41
C TRP A 188 5.20 -2.56 0.70
N ASN A 189 4.85 -1.39 1.24
CA ASN A 189 5.82 -0.30 1.36
C ASN A 189 6.86 -0.55 2.46
N GLY A 190 6.42 -1.08 3.62
CA GLY A 190 7.27 -1.42 4.76
C GLY A 190 7.83 -2.85 4.72
N SER A 191 7.74 -3.50 3.56
CA SER A 191 8.28 -4.85 3.34
C SER A 191 9.76 -4.90 3.74
N PRO A 192 10.20 -5.92 4.49
CA PRO A 192 11.62 -6.24 4.58
C PRO A 192 12.13 -6.78 3.23
N ARG A 193 13.42 -7.10 3.16
CA ARG A 193 14.05 -7.72 2.00
C ARG A 193 13.34 -9.03 1.62
N ASP A 194 13.36 -9.35 0.34
CA ASP A 194 12.97 -10.69 -0.13
C ASP A 194 14.18 -11.62 -0.17
N TYR A 195 13.96 -12.88 -0.58
CA TYR A 195 15.02 -13.87 -0.72
C TYR A 195 16.15 -13.45 -1.67
N ALA A 196 15.86 -12.63 -2.69
CA ALA A 196 16.85 -12.11 -3.63
C ALA A 196 17.58 -10.85 -3.11
N GLY A 197 17.23 -10.37 -1.91
CA GLY A 197 17.81 -9.18 -1.29
C GLY A 197 17.20 -7.87 -1.77
N ASN A 198 16.11 -7.88 -2.54
CA ASN A 198 15.48 -6.64 -3.00
C ASN A 198 14.83 -5.92 -1.81
N ILE A 199 15.19 -4.65 -1.64
CA ILE A 199 14.68 -3.77 -0.58
C ILE A 199 13.25 -3.27 -0.86
N GLY A 200 12.49 -3.00 0.20
CA GLY A 200 11.14 -2.42 0.13
C GLY A 200 11.13 -0.91 -0.15
N ALA A 201 9.94 -0.33 -0.31
CA ALA A 201 9.79 1.09 -0.66
C ALA A 201 10.30 2.03 0.46
N PHE A 202 10.06 1.69 1.73
CA PHE A 202 10.55 2.48 2.86
C PHE A 202 12.08 2.52 2.88
N GLU A 203 12.74 1.35 2.84
CA GLU A 203 14.20 1.25 2.80
C GLU A 203 14.76 2.01 1.59
N ALA A 204 14.23 1.77 0.39
CA ALA A 204 14.67 2.42 -0.83
C ALA A 204 14.54 3.96 -0.77
N SER A 205 13.47 4.47 -0.16
CA SER A 205 13.22 5.91 -0.08
C SER A 205 14.18 6.67 0.85
N LEU A 206 14.79 5.97 1.81
CA LEU A 206 15.75 6.56 2.74
C LEU A 206 17.18 6.54 2.19
N MET A 207 17.47 5.66 1.24
CA MET A 207 18.79 5.58 0.62
C MET A 207 19.22 6.92 0.03
N ASN A 208 20.50 7.26 0.24
CA ASN A 208 21.13 8.49 -0.27
C ASN A 208 20.53 9.80 0.29
N THR A 209 19.75 9.76 1.37
CA THR A 209 19.26 10.97 2.04
C THR A 209 20.35 11.52 2.97
N PRO A 210 20.87 12.74 2.75
CA PRO A 210 21.74 13.39 3.72
C PRO A 210 20.97 13.68 5.00
N VAL A 211 21.61 13.46 6.16
CA VAL A 211 21.04 13.76 7.47
C VAL A 211 21.89 14.84 8.11
N GLU A 212 21.30 16.01 8.34
CA GLU A 212 22.02 17.16 8.91
C GLU A 212 22.49 16.88 10.33
N ARG A 213 21.64 16.25 11.14
CA ARG A 213 21.92 15.89 12.54
C ARG A 213 21.49 14.45 12.80
N PRO A 214 22.42 13.49 12.87
CA PRO A 214 22.09 12.06 13.02
C PRO A 214 21.21 11.72 14.23
N GLU A 215 21.37 12.47 15.33
CA GLU A 215 20.57 12.30 16.56
C GLU A 215 19.18 12.97 16.49
N GLU A 216 18.90 13.74 15.43
CA GLU A 216 17.63 14.41 15.17
C GLU A 216 17.08 13.95 13.80
N PRO A 217 16.38 12.80 13.73
CA PRO A 217 16.10 12.07 12.47
C PRO A 217 14.98 12.70 11.62
N VAL A 218 15.00 14.02 11.42
CA VAL A 218 13.96 14.80 10.75
C VAL A 218 13.75 14.33 9.32
N GLU A 219 14.82 14.10 8.55
CA GLU A 219 14.74 13.67 7.16
C GLU A 219 14.20 12.24 7.04
N ILE A 220 14.57 11.37 7.97
CA ILE A 220 14.05 9.99 8.04
C ILE A 220 12.55 10.02 8.31
N LEU A 221 12.12 10.77 9.33
CA LEU A 221 10.70 10.93 9.67
C LEU A 221 9.92 11.56 8.51
N ARG A 222 10.45 12.61 7.87
CA ARG A 222 9.80 13.28 6.73
C ARG A 222 9.53 12.31 5.60
N THR A 223 10.51 11.49 5.23
CA THR A 223 10.36 10.53 4.13
C THR A 223 9.42 9.40 4.52
N LEU A 224 9.57 8.77 5.70
CA LEU A 224 8.68 7.69 6.12
C LEU A 224 7.23 8.17 6.30
N HIS A 225 7.01 9.32 6.93
CA HIS A 225 5.67 9.89 7.09
C HIS A 225 5.02 10.26 5.74
N SER A 226 5.81 10.53 4.70
CA SER A 226 5.24 10.77 3.37
C SER A 226 4.53 9.54 2.80
N PHE A 227 4.80 8.33 3.28
CA PHE A 227 4.06 7.11 2.94
C PHE A 227 2.80 6.90 3.78
N ASP A 228 2.63 7.67 4.86
CA ASP A 228 1.59 7.48 5.86
C ASP A 228 1.58 6.02 6.39
N PRO A 229 2.61 5.56 7.14
CA PRO A 229 2.71 4.16 7.56
C PRO A 229 1.57 3.76 8.53
N CYS A 230 0.96 2.60 8.30
CA CYS A 230 0.04 1.95 9.24
C CYS A 230 0.57 0.54 9.57
N LEU A 231 0.97 0.32 10.82
CA LEU A 231 1.65 -0.90 11.27
C LEU A 231 0.81 -1.82 12.17
N ALA A 232 -0.48 -1.50 12.33
CA ALA A 232 -1.42 -2.29 13.12
C ALA A 232 -1.82 -3.61 12.43
#